data_AF-A0AAV5U9S9-F1
#
_entry.id   AF-A0AAV5U9S9-F1
#
_cell.length_a   1.000
_cell.length_b   1.000
_cell.length_c   1.000
_cell.angle_alpha   90.00
_cell.angle_beta   90.00
_cell.angle_gamma   90.00
#
_symmetry.space_group_name_H-M   'P 1'
#
loop_
_entity.id
_entity.type
_entity.pdbx_description
1 polymer ?
#
loop_
_entity_poly.entity_id
_entity_poly.type
_entity_poly.pdbx_seq_one_letter_code
_entity_poly.pdbx_strand_id
1 'polypeptide(L)'
;VSLHYQLASFQDTYNVSYYVDKGDFWWIRKAEKVLLKQAHHRVGPLLVPVDLQRFIEFNERSRRIPCLNKKMHRNRTKEQENAYPLPKNFENQMAELRDALIDMGTMPFITGGTLLGWYRECAIIPHTMDADFGVLREEYRSNMLGQLKSLPGFDLFKRIGRDYDSLEFTLVAHGGGPIDIFIVYDQDDDHVYTSGLDKPTHMRFKWIQPRAKGYCSGVLRRRLFFVPCNVDEILTTEYGKDWQNDHPTSKFNWWESSPNVVENGEFTKEEMKKYYIQYY
;
A
#
# COMPACT_ATOMS: atom_id res chain seq x y z
N VAL A 1 18.87 4.55 42.77
CA VAL A 1 19.77 5.64 42.33
C VAL A 1 20.71 5.23 41.17
N SER A 2 21.05 3.94 40.95
CA SER A 2 22.03 3.59 39.90
C SER A 2 21.50 3.35 38.47
N LEU A 3 20.22 3.01 38.26
CA LEU A 3 19.69 2.79 36.89
C LEU A 3 19.56 4.09 36.07
N HIS A 4 19.17 5.19 36.71
CA HIS A 4 19.04 6.49 36.03
C HIS A 4 20.40 7.07 35.61
N TYR A 5 21.43 6.90 36.45
CA TYR A 5 22.78 7.39 36.15
C TYR A 5 23.46 6.58 35.03
N GLN A 6 23.28 5.26 35.00
CA GLN A 6 23.77 4.43 33.88
C GLN A 6 23.05 4.77 32.57
N LEU A 7 21.71 4.92 32.59
CA LEU A 7 20.98 5.27 31.37
C LEU A 7 21.36 6.66 30.80
N ALA A 8 21.68 7.62 31.67
CA ALA A 8 22.17 8.93 31.26
C ALA A 8 23.52 8.85 30.52
N SER A 9 24.48 8.05 31.02
CA SER A 9 25.78 7.89 30.34
C SER A 9 25.70 7.11 29.02
N PHE A 10 24.66 6.31 28.81
CA PHE A 10 24.45 5.59 27.53
C PHE A 10 23.94 6.51 26.41
N GLN A 11 23.20 7.58 26.74
CA GLN A 11 22.64 8.49 25.73
C GLN A 11 23.71 9.31 25.00
N ASP A 12 24.87 9.54 25.62
CA ASP A 12 25.97 10.27 25.00
C ASP A 12 26.76 9.42 23.98
N THR A 13 26.55 8.09 23.98
CA THR A 13 27.23 7.14 23.08
C THR A 13 26.27 6.44 22.10
N TYR A 14 25.00 6.28 22.46
CA TYR A 14 24.00 5.57 21.67
C TYR A 14 22.71 6.38 21.55
N ASN A 15 22.11 6.37 20.35
CA ASN A 15 20.79 6.97 20.13
C ASN A 15 19.68 6.06 20.71
N VAL A 16 19.30 6.29 21.96
CA VAL A 16 18.28 5.50 22.67
C VAL A 16 16.90 6.13 22.52
N SER A 17 15.94 5.38 21.95
CA SER A 17 14.54 5.78 21.80
C SER A 17 13.60 4.91 22.63
N TYR A 18 12.65 5.54 23.32
CA TYR A 18 11.58 4.85 24.06
C TYR A 18 10.39 4.57 23.13
N TYR A 19 9.88 3.34 23.18
CA TYR A 19 8.76 2.90 22.32
C TYR A 19 7.59 2.35 23.13
N VAL A 20 6.41 2.33 22.50
CA VAL A 20 5.22 1.62 22.97
C VAL A 20 4.91 0.51 21.97
N ASP A 21 4.81 -0.73 22.44
CA ASP A 21 4.39 -1.86 21.60
C ASP A 21 2.89 -1.77 21.29
N LYS A 22 2.54 -1.81 20.00
CA LYS A 22 1.15 -1.78 19.50
C LYS A 22 0.74 -3.08 18.81
N GLY A 23 1.52 -4.14 18.95
CA GLY A 23 1.33 -5.42 18.25
C GLY A 23 2.11 -5.42 16.94
N ASP A 24 1.52 -4.80 15.91
CA ASP A 24 2.07 -4.78 14.54
C ASP A 24 3.27 -3.82 14.38
N PHE A 25 3.36 -2.80 15.24
CA PHE A 25 4.38 -1.76 15.16
C PHE A 25 4.81 -1.25 16.54
N TRP A 26 5.98 -0.60 16.58
CA TRP A 26 6.47 0.16 17.72
C TRP A 26 6.20 1.65 17.51
N TRP A 27 5.61 2.30 18.52
CA TRP A 27 5.37 3.74 18.48
C TRP A 27 6.41 4.50 19.32
N ILE A 28 7.26 5.26 18.65
CA ILE A 28 8.28 6.12 19.25
C ILE A 28 7.71 7.54 19.36
N ARG A 29 7.04 7.81 20.50
CA ARG A 29 6.21 9.02 20.68
C ARG A 29 6.97 10.33 20.48
N LYS A 30 8.17 10.47 21.06
CA LYS A 30 8.94 11.72 21.00
C LYS A 30 9.39 12.10 19.58
N ALA A 31 9.52 11.12 18.70
CA ALA A 31 9.98 11.32 17.33
C ALA A 31 8.82 11.31 16.31
N GLU A 32 7.57 11.17 16.77
CA GLU A 32 6.40 10.94 15.92
C GLU A 32 6.61 9.82 14.88
N LYS A 33 7.37 8.80 15.28
CA LYS A 33 7.70 7.65 14.43
C LYS A 33 6.89 6.43 14.81
N VAL A 34 6.43 5.69 13.81
CA VAL A 34 5.88 4.34 13.98
C VAL A 34 6.66 3.40 13.07
N LEU A 35 7.26 2.37 13.68
CA LEU A 35 8.17 1.44 13.03
C LEU A 35 7.51 0.07 12.95
N LEU A 36 7.48 -0.53 11.75
CA LEU A 36 7.00 -1.90 11.61
C LEU A 36 7.81 -2.83 12.52
N LYS A 37 7.12 -3.70 13.26
CA LYS A 37 7.78 -4.58 14.22
C LYS A 37 8.58 -5.64 13.46
N GLN A 38 9.76 -5.93 13.97
CA GLN A 38 10.65 -6.92 13.38
C GLN A 38 11.25 -7.83 14.45
N ALA A 39 11.84 -8.94 13.98
CA ALA A 39 12.62 -9.83 14.82
C ALA A 39 13.77 -9.06 15.48
N HIS A 40 13.99 -9.34 16.76
CA HIS A 40 15.01 -8.68 17.55
C HIS A 40 15.60 -9.63 18.61
N HIS A 41 16.86 -9.42 18.94
CA HIS A 41 17.47 -9.96 20.15
C HIS A 41 17.17 -9.04 21.33
N ARG A 42 16.99 -9.63 22.51
CA ARG A 42 16.83 -8.88 23.76
C ARG A 42 18.13 -8.95 24.56
N VAL A 43 18.69 -7.78 24.86
CA VAL A 43 19.88 -7.64 25.71
C VAL A 43 19.51 -6.73 26.89
N GLY A 44 19.10 -7.33 27.99
CA GLY A 44 18.51 -6.60 29.12
C GLY A 44 17.27 -5.80 28.68
N PRO A 45 17.24 -4.46 28.87
CA PRO A 45 16.14 -3.62 28.42
C PRO A 45 16.20 -3.26 26.94
N LEU A 46 17.30 -3.57 26.24
CA LEU A 46 17.51 -3.17 24.85
C LEU A 46 16.94 -4.21 23.88
N LEU A 47 16.32 -3.72 22.81
CA LEU A 47 15.99 -4.52 21.64
C LEU A 47 16.98 -4.20 20.52
N VAL A 48 17.67 -5.22 20.05
CA VAL A 48 18.63 -5.11 18.94
C VAL A 48 18.03 -5.82 17.72
N PRO A 49 17.78 -5.13 16.60
CA PRO A 49 17.23 -5.76 15.40
C PRO A 49 18.10 -6.92 14.92
N VAL A 50 17.47 -8.02 14.49
CA VAL A 50 18.20 -9.15 13.89
C VAL A 50 18.70 -8.79 12.49
N ASP A 51 17.87 -8.10 11.71
CA ASP A 51 18.19 -7.63 10.36
C ASP A 51 18.40 -6.11 10.38
N LEU A 52 19.67 -5.70 10.36
CA LEU A 52 20.03 -4.29 10.43
C LEU A 52 19.65 -3.52 9.16
N GLN A 53 19.70 -4.18 7.98
CA GLN A 53 19.38 -3.54 6.71
C GLN A 53 17.87 -3.24 6.65
N ARG A 54 17.05 -4.25 6.98
CA ARG A 54 15.59 -4.09 7.07
C ARG A 54 15.20 -3.07 8.15
N PHE A 55 15.93 -3.02 9.26
CA PHE A 55 15.73 -1.97 10.27
C PHE A 55 15.97 -0.57 9.74
N ILE A 56 17.05 -0.34 8.98
CA ILE A 56 17.35 0.96 8.38
C ILE A 56 16.22 1.36 7.43
N GLU A 57 15.80 0.46 6.54
CA GLU A 57 14.73 0.72 5.56
C GLU A 57 13.40 1.07 6.21
N PHE A 58 13.01 0.34 7.27
CA PHE A 58 11.82 0.66 8.04
C PHE A 58 11.96 1.98 8.80
N ASN A 59 13.15 2.27 9.35
CA ASN A 59 13.38 3.50 10.11
C ASN A 59 13.35 4.74 9.21
N GLU A 60 13.84 4.65 7.98
CA GLU A 60 13.69 5.70 6.96
C GLU A 60 12.21 5.98 6.67
N ARG A 61 11.37 4.94 6.66
CA ARG A 61 9.92 5.03 6.42
C ARG A 61 9.10 5.36 7.66
N SER A 62 9.71 5.39 8.84
CA SER A 62 8.98 5.42 10.11
C SER A 62 8.24 6.72 10.42
N ARG A 63 8.47 7.80 9.65
CA ARG A 63 7.76 9.08 9.85
C ARG A 63 6.26 8.84 9.72
N ARG A 64 5.52 9.11 10.79
CA ARG A 64 4.07 8.86 10.82
C ARG A 64 3.33 9.94 10.04
N ILE A 65 2.46 9.52 9.14
CA ILE A 65 1.42 10.39 8.57
C ILE A 65 0.09 10.04 9.27
N PRO A 66 -0.57 11.00 9.94
CA PRO A 66 -1.92 10.79 10.46
C PRO A 66 -2.94 10.86 9.31
N CYS A 67 -3.95 10.00 9.35
CA CYS A 67 -5.15 10.18 8.56
C CYS A 67 -6.01 11.34 9.12
N LEU A 68 -6.86 11.92 8.28
CA LEU A 68 -7.68 13.09 8.58
C LEU A 68 -8.91 12.78 9.45
N ASN A 69 -9.29 11.50 9.57
CA ASN A 69 -10.44 11.04 10.34
C ASN A 69 -11.75 11.78 10.00
N LYS A 70 -11.96 12.06 8.70
CA LYS A 70 -13.18 12.73 8.24
C LYS A 70 -14.37 11.77 8.30
N LYS A 71 -15.49 12.29 8.81
CA LYS A 71 -16.77 11.60 8.73
C LYS A 71 -17.38 11.86 7.35
N MET A 72 -17.52 10.80 6.55
CA MET A 72 -18.12 10.90 5.22
C MET A 72 -19.65 10.87 5.29
N HIS A 73 -20.29 11.85 4.66
CA HIS A 73 -21.75 11.91 4.50
C HIS A 73 -22.13 11.25 3.19
N ARG A 74 -22.53 9.97 3.26
CA ARG A 74 -22.88 9.18 2.09
C ARG A 74 -24.39 9.18 1.89
N ASN A 75 -24.83 9.59 0.72
CA ASN A 75 -26.25 9.55 0.35
C ASN A 75 -26.55 8.18 -0.26
N ARG A 76 -26.59 7.13 0.57
CA ARG A 76 -26.79 5.74 0.15
C ARG A 76 -27.91 5.06 0.93
N THR A 77 -28.62 4.14 0.27
CA THR A 77 -29.47 3.18 0.97
C THR A 77 -28.61 2.10 1.63
N LYS A 78 -29.10 1.46 2.70
CA LYS A 78 -28.39 0.34 3.37
C LYS A 78 -28.04 -0.81 2.42
N GLU A 79 -28.80 -1.02 1.35
CA GLU A 79 -28.49 -2.01 0.30
C GLU A 79 -27.27 -1.62 -0.54
N GLN A 80 -27.10 -0.33 -0.83
CA GLN A 80 -25.92 0.19 -1.56
C GLN A 80 -24.65 0.24 -0.68
N GLU A 81 -24.80 0.16 0.64
CA GLU A 81 -23.69 -0.03 1.57
C GLU A 81 -23.27 -1.50 1.70
N ASN A 82 -24.18 -2.44 1.39
CA ASN A 82 -23.98 -3.89 1.57
C ASN A 82 -23.71 -4.66 0.27
N ALA A 83 -23.69 -3.99 -0.89
CA ALA A 83 -23.32 -4.61 -2.16
C ALA A 83 -21.80 -4.86 -2.19
N TYR A 84 -21.40 -6.05 -1.73
CA TYR A 84 -20.04 -6.61 -1.77
C TYR A 84 -18.92 -5.80 -1.10
N PRO A 85 -19.05 -5.40 0.18
CA PRO A 85 -17.93 -4.82 0.90
C PRO A 85 -16.86 -5.88 1.19
N LEU A 86 -15.60 -5.46 1.15
CA LEU A 86 -14.50 -6.22 1.76
C LEU A 86 -14.86 -6.63 3.21
N PRO A 87 -14.47 -7.83 3.65
CA PRO A 87 -14.90 -8.35 4.94
C PRO A 87 -14.39 -7.52 6.11
N LYS A 88 -15.06 -7.67 7.26
CA LYS A 88 -14.64 -6.98 8.48
C LYS A 88 -13.22 -7.41 8.85
N ASN A 89 -12.40 -6.42 9.15
CA ASN A 89 -10.99 -6.55 9.50
C ASN A 89 -10.08 -6.96 8.31
N PHE A 90 -10.49 -6.66 7.07
CA PHE A 90 -9.70 -6.92 5.86
C PHE A 90 -8.26 -6.36 5.93
N GLU A 91 -8.02 -5.33 6.74
CA GLU A 91 -6.66 -4.82 6.99
C GLU A 91 -5.70 -5.88 7.53
N ASN A 92 -6.19 -6.97 8.14
CA ASN A 92 -5.35 -8.08 8.58
C ASN A 92 -4.80 -8.88 7.39
N GLN A 93 -5.64 -9.19 6.40
CA GLN A 93 -5.21 -9.89 5.18
C GLN A 93 -4.30 -8.99 4.34
N MET A 94 -4.58 -7.68 4.29
CA MET A 94 -3.66 -6.71 3.70
C MET A 94 -2.29 -6.71 4.41
N ALA A 95 -2.27 -6.78 5.75
CA ALA A 95 -1.03 -6.83 6.53
C ALA A 95 -0.24 -8.12 6.30
N GLU A 96 -0.93 -9.27 6.16
CA GLU A 96 -0.32 -10.54 5.80
C GLU A 96 0.35 -10.48 4.42
N LEU A 97 -0.34 -9.93 3.42
CA LEU A 97 0.24 -9.74 2.08
C LEU A 97 1.40 -8.73 2.09
N ARG A 98 1.28 -7.63 2.84
CA ARG A 98 2.37 -6.66 3.05
C ARG A 98 3.62 -7.37 3.57
N ASP A 99 3.49 -8.18 4.61
CA ASP A 99 4.62 -8.88 5.22
C ASP A 99 5.25 -9.88 4.25
N ALA A 100 4.42 -10.63 3.50
CA ALA A 100 4.90 -11.54 2.46
C ALA A 100 5.69 -10.81 1.35
N LEU A 101 5.19 -9.66 0.88
CA LEU A 101 5.86 -8.84 -0.12
C LEU A 101 7.19 -8.25 0.40
N ILE A 102 7.24 -7.89 1.68
CA ILE A 102 8.50 -7.48 2.34
C ILE A 102 9.51 -8.63 2.35
N ASP A 103 9.05 -9.85 2.67
CA ASP A 103 9.92 -11.04 2.65
C ASP A 103 10.35 -11.45 1.22
N MET A 104 9.62 -11.02 0.20
CA MET A 104 10.03 -11.13 -1.22
C MET A 104 11.03 -10.04 -1.64
N GLY A 105 11.42 -9.13 -0.74
CA GLY A 105 12.41 -8.08 -0.99
C GLY A 105 11.83 -6.81 -1.63
N THR A 106 10.53 -6.55 -1.41
CA THR A 106 9.84 -5.33 -1.88
C THR A 106 9.37 -4.46 -0.70
N MET A 107 9.02 -3.20 -0.94
CA MET A 107 8.44 -2.33 0.08
C MET A 107 7.05 -1.84 -0.37
N PRO A 108 6.01 -2.67 -0.24
CA PRO A 108 4.68 -2.32 -0.70
C PRO A 108 4.10 -1.14 0.07
N PHE A 109 3.48 -0.22 -0.64
CA PHE A 109 2.76 0.92 -0.06
C PHE A 109 1.32 0.92 -0.53
N ILE A 110 0.38 1.37 0.30
CA ILE A 110 -1.03 1.47 -0.14
C ILE A 110 -1.18 2.62 -1.15
N THR A 111 -1.97 2.41 -2.19
CA THR A 111 -2.20 3.36 -3.30
C THR A 111 -3.69 3.44 -3.65
N GLY A 112 -4.07 4.23 -4.65
CA GLY A 112 -5.43 4.31 -5.18
C GLY A 112 -6.53 4.50 -4.13
N GLY A 113 -7.63 3.74 -4.29
CA GLY A 113 -8.81 3.85 -3.43
C GLY A 113 -8.51 3.49 -1.99
N THR A 114 -7.53 2.61 -1.78
CA THR A 114 -7.03 2.21 -0.46
C THR A 114 -6.32 3.36 0.25
N LEU A 115 -5.44 4.08 -0.45
CA LEU A 115 -4.76 5.27 0.07
C LEU A 115 -5.77 6.38 0.37
N LEU A 116 -6.73 6.61 -0.53
CA LEU A 116 -7.80 7.59 -0.36
C LEU A 116 -8.62 7.30 0.92
N GLY A 117 -9.10 6.07 1.06
CA GLY A 117 -9.86 5.65 2.25
C GLY A 117 -9.05 5.84 3.53
N TRP A 118 -7.82 5.33 3.55
CA TRP A 118 -6.99 5.44 4.74
C TRP A 118 -6.75 6.91 5.10
N TYR A 119 -6.31 7.75 4.15
CA TYR A 119 -5.94 9.13 4.45
C TYR A 119 -7.16 9.98 4.82
N ARG A 120 -8.29 9.81 4.13
CA ARG A 120 -9.50 10.61 4.34
C ARG A 120 -10.25 10.22 5.61
N GLU A 121 -10.52 8.93 5.79
CA GLU A 121 -11.51 8.42 6.75
C GLU A 121 -10.93 7.41 7.76
N CYS A 122 -9.60 7.21 7.76
CA CYS A 122 -8.90 6.26 8.64
C CYS A 122 -9.42 4.81 8.50
N ALA A 123 -9.98 4.47 7.34
CA ALA A 123 -10.65 3.21 7.08
C ALA A 123 -10.51 2.81 5.61
N ILE A 124 -10.79 1.55 5.30
CA ILE A 124 -11.06 1.15 3.92
C ILE A 124 -12.42 1.75 3.54
N ILE A 125 -12.53 2.28 2.33
CA ILE A 125 -13.79 2.86 1.84
C ILE A 125 -14.87 1.76 1.92
N PRO A 126 -16.00 1.96 2.65
CA PRO A 126 -16.92 0.87 2.98
C PRO A 126 -17.54 0.12 1.79
N HIS A 127 -17.48 0.70 0.59
CA HIS A 127 -18.12 0.20 -0.61
C HIS A 127 -17.14 -0.05 -1.76
N THR A 128 -15.84 -0.11 -1.45
CA THR A 128 -14.85 -0.63 -2.41
C THR A 128 -14.87 -2.16 -2.39
N MET A 129 -14.48 -2.77 -3.49
CA MET A 129 -14.52 -4.22 -3.68
C MET A 129 -13.13 -4.86 -3.56
N ASP A 130 -12.08 -4.06 -3.46
CA ASP A 130 -10.67 -4.42 -3.54
C ASP A 130 -9.81 -3.52 -2.65
N ALA A 131 -8.53 -3.89 -2.51
CA ALA A 131 -7.51 -3.02 -1.98
C ALA A 131 -6.28 -2.99 -2.89
N ASP A 132 -5.44 -1.97 -2.74
CA ASP A 132 -4.39 -1.65 -3.69
C ASP A 132 -3.05 -1.47 -2.97
N PHE A 133 -2.04 -2.18 -3.47
CA PHE A 133 -0.64 -1.94 -3.19
C PHE A 133 0.07 -1.42 -4.44
N GLY A 134 0.97 -0.46 -4.25
CA GLY A 134 2.03 -0.13 -5.19
C GLY A 134 3.33 -0.80 -4.78
N VAL A 135 4.08 -1.28 -5.76
CA VAL A 135 5.48 -1.74 -5.61
C VAL A 135 6.31 -1.04 -6.67
N LEU A 136 7.43 -0.44 -6.26
CA LEU A 136 8.32 0.23 -7.20
C LEU A 136 8.94 -0.77 -8.19
N ARG A 137 9.09 -0.36 -9.46
CA ARG A 137 9.65 -1.24 -10.49
C ARG A 137 11.06 -1.70 -10.15
N GLU A 138 11.84 -0.89 -9.44
CA GLU A 138 13.20 -1.19 -8.99
C GLU A 138 13.24 -2.29 -7.93
N GLU A 139 12.13 -2.50 -7.23
CA GLU A 139 11.96 -3.53 -6.20
C GLU A 139 11.37 -4.82 -6.77
N TYR A 140 10.64 -4.75 -7.89
CA TYR A 140 10.10 -5.93 -8.57
C TYR A 140 11.22 -6.91 -8.97
N ARG A 141 10.98 -8.20 -8.73
CA ARG A 141 11.84 -9.32 -9.13
C ARG A 141 11.03 -10.33 -9.92
N SER A 142 11.61 -10.90 -10.98
CA SER A 142 10.90 -11.83 -11.87
C SER A 142 10.44 -13.13 -11.19
N ASN A 143 11.10 -13.56 -10.11
CA ASN A 143 10.69 -14.72 -9.31
C ASN A 143 9.46 -14.45 -8.43
N MET A 144 9.05 -13.19 -8.24
CA MET A 144 7.90 -12.82 -7.42
C MET A 144 6.62 -13.51 -7.89
N LEU A 145 6.42 -13.67 -9.22
CA LEU A 145 5.28 -14.43 -9.75
C LEU A 145 5.21 -15.86 -9.20
N GLY A 146 6.35 -16.55 -9.12
CA GLY A 146 6.41 -17.89 -8.55
C GLY A 146 6.04 -17.90 -7.07
N GLN A 147 6.55 -16.92 -6.32
CA GLN A 147 6.27 -16.78 -4.88
C GLN A 147 4.79 -16.45 -4.62
N LEU A 148 4.19 -15.54 -5.39
CA LEU A 148 2.77 -15.18 -5.30
C LEU A 148 1.85 -16.38 -5.64
N LYS A 149 2.21 -17.20 -6.63
CA LYS A 149 1.46 -18.43 -6.96
C LYS A 149 1.43 -19.45 -5.82
N SER A 150 2.49 -19.48 -5.01
CA SER A 150 2.64 -20.41 -3.89
C SER A 150 2.29 -19.79 -2.53
N LEU A 151 1.78 -18.55 -2.50
CA LEU A 151 1.60 -17.81 -1.26
C LEU A 151 0.45 -18.40 -0.44
N PRO A 152 0.68 -18.93 0.78
CA PRO A 152 -0.39 -19.49 1.59
C PRO A 152 -1.41 -18.40 1.98
N GLY A 153 -2.70 -18.76 1.94
CA GLY A 153 -3.80 -17.85 2.30
C GLY A 153 -4.25 -16.91 1.18
N PHE A 154 -3.62 -16.97 0.01
CA PHE A 154 -3.96 -16.15 -1.15
C PHE A 154 -3.94 -16.97 -2.44
N ASP A 155 -4.91 -16.72 -3.31
CA ASP A 155 -4.91 -17.25 -4.67
C ASP A 155 -4.51 -16.16 -5.65
N LEU A 156 -3.47 -16.39 -6.47
CA LEU A 156 -3.18 -15.50 -7.59
C LEU A 156 -4.30 -15.62 -8.62
N PHE A 157 -5.20 -14.64 -8.65
CA PHE A 157 -6.36 -14.63 -9.53
C PHE A 157 -6.01 -14.18 -10.95
N LYS A 158 -5.25 -13.09 -11.05
CA LYS A 158 -4.97 -12.42 -12.32
C LYS A 158 -3.53 -11.92 -12.36
N ARG A 159 -2.91 -12.00 -13.54
CA ARG A 159 -1.68 -11.30 -13.90
C ARG A 159 -1.94 -10.61 -15.23
N ILE A 160 -1.86 -9.29 -15.26
CA ILE A 160 -1.99 -8.51 -16.50
C ILE A 160 -0.73 -7.74 -16.85
N GLY A 161 -0.55 -7.47 -18.13
CA GLY A 161 0.50 -6.60 -18.66
C GLY A 161 1.91 -7.20 -18.71
N ARG A 162 2.84 -6.33 -19.12
CA ARG A 162 4.25 -6.65 -19.41
C ARG A 162 5.11 -6.19 -18.25
N ASP A 163 6.13 -6.98 -17.93
CA ASP A 163 7.03 -6.74 -16.80
C ASP A 163 7.73 -5.37 -16.85
N TYR A 164 7.87 -4.78 -18.03
CA TYR A 164 8.61 -3.55 -18.24
C TYR A 164 7.74 -2.29 -18.37
N ASP A 165 6.40 -2.39 -18.40
CA ASP A 165 5.57 -1.18 -18.51
C ASP A 165 4.11 -1.27 -18.06
N SER A 166 3.61 -2.45 -17.64
CA SER A 166 2.18 -2.58 -17.37
C SER A 166 1.78 -3.67 -16.39
N LEU A 167 2.73 -4.17 -15.59
CA LEU A 167 2.49 -5.34 -14.76
C LEU A 167 1.60 -5.04 -13.56
N GLU A 168 0.55 -5.84 -13.41
CA GLU A 168 -0.34 -5.88 -12.25
C GLU A 168 -0.63 -7.34 -11.89
N PHE A 169 -0.68 -7.62 -10.58
CA PHE A 169 -1.16 -8.88 -10.03
C PHE A 169 -2.41 -8.64 -9.19
N THR A 170 -3.41 -9.51 -9.31
CA THR A 170 -4.52 -9.57 -8.36
C THR A 170 -4.41 -10.85 -7.56
N LEU A 171 -4.32 -10.73 -6.25
CA LEU A 171 -4.46 -11.86 -5.33
C LEU A 171 -5.81 -11.79 -4.64
N VAL A 172 -6.46 -12.94 -4.44
CA VAL A 172 -7.68 -13.04 -3.64
C VAL A 172 -7.32 -13.69 -2.32
N ALA A 173 -7.52 -12.96 -1.22
CA ALA A 173 -7.32 -13.50 0.11
C ALA A 173 -8.39 -14.56 0.43
N HIS A 174 -8.00 -15.70 1.02
CA HIS A 174 -8.94 -16.74 1.43
C HIS A 174 -9.93 -16.20 2.48
N GLY A 175 -11.24 -16.32 2.21
CA GLY A 175 -12.28 -15.71 3.05
C GLY A 175 -12.24 -14.16 3.08
N GLY A 176 -11.48 -13.56 2.17
CA GLY A 176 -11.23 -12.14 2.00
C GLY A 176 -11.86 -11.60 0.72
N GLY A 177 -11.19 -10.61 0.14
CA GLY A 177 -11.45 -10.07 -1.19
C GLY A 177 -10.16 -9.88 -1.99
N PRO A 178 -10.27 -9.33 -3.20
CA PRO A 178 -9.15 -8.99 -4.06
C PRO A 178 -8.21 -7.95 -3.44
N ILE A 179 -6.91 -8.12 -3.69
CA ILE A 179 -5.87 -7.13 -3.45
C ILE A 179 -5.03 -7.04 -4.73
N ASP A 180 -5.02 -5.87 -5.34
CA ASP A 180 -4.23 -5.56 -6.52
C ASP A 180 -2.83 -5.05 -6.11
N ILE A 181 -1.82 -5.53 -6.83
CA ILE A 181 -0.42 -5.11 -6.71
C ILE A 181 -0.02 -4.49 -8.04
N PHE A 182 0.03 -3.17 -8.07
CA PHE A 182 0.47 -2.39 -9.21
C PHE A 182 1.99 -2.21 -9.17
N ILE A 183 2.68 -2.61 -10.24
CA ILE A 183 4.07 -2.21 -10.42
C ILE A 183 4.11 -0.77 -10.91
N VAL A 184 4.87 0.07 -10.21
CA VAL A 184 4.99 1.51 -10.48
C VAL A 184 6.23 1.77 -11.32
N TYR A 185 6.03 2.37 -12.49
CA TYR A 185 7.07 2.62 -13.50
C TYR A 185 7.42 4.11 -13.59
N ASP A 186 8.66 4.43 -13.96
CA ASP A 186 9.07 5.80 -14.23
C ASP A 186 8.39 6.36 -15.49
N GLN A 187 7.82 7.57 -15.37
CA GLN A 187 7.35 8.37 -16.50
C GLN A 187 8.43 9.38 -16.91
N ASP A 188 8.95 10.10 -15.93
CA ASP A 188 10.04 11.08 -16.02
C ASP A 188 10.68 11.30 -14.63
N ASP A 189 11.55 12.29 -14.49
CA ASP A 189 12.26 12.56 -13.23
C ASP A 189 11.30 12.83 -12.06
N ASP A 190 10.19 13.53 -12.33
CA ASP A 190 9.24 14.00 -11.33
C ASP A 190 7.97 13.15 -11.25
N HIS A 191 7.73 12.27 -12.21
CA HIS A 191 6.51 11.48 -12.31
C HIS A 191 6.75 9.98 -12.49
N VAL A 192 5.80 9.22 -11.97
CA VAL A 192 5.68 7.77 -12.13
C VAL A 192 4.29 7.43 -12.64
N TYR A 193 4.06 6.18 -13.01
CA TYR A 193 2.71 5.72 -13.35
C TYR A 193 2.45 4.28 -12.92
N THR A 194 1.18 4.01 -12.61
CA THR A 194 0.59 2.66 -12.63
C THR A 194 -0.15 2.47 -13.94
N SER A 195 -0.44 1.22 -14.28
CA SER A 195 -1.05 0.85 -15.56
C SER A 195 -2.35 0.09 -15.37
N GLY A 196 -3.22 0.17 -16.36
CA GLY A 196 -4.45 -0.62 -16.44
C GLY A 196 -4.64 -1.20 -17.82
N LEU A 197 -5.44 -2.26 -17.92
CA LEU A 197 -5.79 -2.91 -19.17
C LEU A 197 -7.25 -3.31 -19.15
N ASP A 198 -8.02 -2.75 -20.08
CA ASP A 198 -9.41 -3.11 -20.28
C ASP A 198 -9.52 -4.38 -21.13
N LYS A 199 -10.10 -5.44 -20.57
CA LYS A 199 -10.17 -6.75 -21.23
C LYS A 199 -11.04 -6.75 -22.50
N PRO A 200 -12.23 -6.11 -22.54
CA PRO A 200 -13.08 -6.11 -23.74
C PRO A 200 -12.52 -5.30 -24.89
N THR A 201 -11.95 -4.12 -24.64
CA THR A 201 -11.42 -3.23 -25.69
C THR A 201 -9.93 -3.43 -25.98
N HIS A 202 -9.22 -4.17 -25.12
CA HIS A 202 -7.76 -4.29 -25.11
C HIS A 202 -7.01 -2.97 -24.88
N MET A 203 -7.73 -1.88 -24.57
CA MET A 203 -7.16 -0.57 -24.33
C MET A 203 -6.34 -0.59 -23.05
N ARG A 204 -5.19 0.07 -23.10
CA ARG A 204 -4.31 0.24 -21.95
C ARG A 204 -4.38 1.67 -21.46
N PHE A 205 -4.17 1.81 -20.17
CA PHE A 205 -4.20 3.10 -19.49
C PHE A 205 -2.95 3.27 -18.63
N LYS A 206 -2.58 4.52 -18.39
CA LYS A 206 -1.64 4.93 -17.36
C LYS A 206 -2.31 5.93 -16.43
N TRP A 207 -2.06 5.81 -15.13
CA TRP A 207 -2.31 6.90 -14.17
C TRP A 207 -0.99 7.56 -13.84
N ILE A 208 -0.75 8.73 -14.42
CA ILE A 208 0.50 9.47 -14.20
C ILE A 208 0.37 10.24 -12.89
N GLN A 209 1.30 10.06 -11.98
CA GLN A 209 1.26 10.64 -10.65
C GLN A 209 2.61 11.26 -10.27
N PRO A 210 2.63 12.29 -9.41
CA PRO A 210 3.88 12.82 -8.89
C PRO A 210 4.65 11.72 -8.15
N ARG A 211 5.98 11.74 -8.30
CA ARG A 211 6.85 10.83 -7.58
C ARG A 211 6.68 11.03 -6.07
N ALA A 212 6.69 9.93 -5.33
CA ALA A 212 6.62 10.00 -3.88
C ALA A 212 7.86 10.74 -3.33
N LYS A 213 7.67 11.72 -2.45
CA LYS A 213 8.77 12.45 -1.76
C LYS A 213 9.36 11.63 -0.61
N GLY A 214 9.54 10.33 -0.86
CA GLY A 214 9.77 9.29 0.13
C GLY A 214 8.50 8.54 0.53
N TYR A 215 8.69 7.47 1.30
CA TYR A 215 7.62 6.66 1.87
C TYR A 215 7.63 6.80 3.39
N CYS A 216 6.45 6.85 3.95
CA CYS A 216 6.15 7.14 5.35
C CYS A 216 5.25 6.04 5.92
N SER A 217 5.00 6.05 7.23
CA SER A 217 4.13 5.07 7.88
C SER A 217 2.72 5.64 8.11
N GLY A 218 1.72 4.92 7.62
CA GLY A 218 0.30 5.13 7.93
C GLY A 218 -0.24 4.00 8.80
N VAL A 219 -1.12 4.32 9.76
CA VAL A 219 -1.79 3.29 10.56
C VAL A 219 -3.23 3.17 10.10
N LEU A 220 -3.60 2.01 9.57
CA LEU A 220 -4.97 1.63 9.24
C LEU A 220 -5.47 0.71 10.36
N ARG A 221 -6.36 1.25 11.20
CA ARG A 221 -6.82 0.61 12.45
C ARG A 221 -5.64 0.22 13.37
N ARG A 222 -5.20 -1.04 13.34
CA ARG A 222 -4.12 -1.57 14.19
C ARG A 222 -2.94 -2.10 13.39
N ARG A 223 -2.93 -1.88 12.07
CA ARG A 223 -1.91 -2.33 11.14
C ARG A 223 -1.15 -1.15 10.54
N LEU A 224 0.16 -1.28 10.42
CA LEU A 224 1.03 -0.28 9.82
C LEU A 224 1.21 -0.56 8.33
N PHE A 225 0.95 0.42 7.49
CA PHE A 225 1.23 0.34 6.06
C PHE A 225 2.18 1.45 5.66
N PHE A 226 3.00 1.21 4.63
CA PHE A 226 3.73 2.30 4.00
C PHE A 226 2.77 3.11 3.13
N VAL A 227 2.99 4.42 3.11
CA VAL A 227 2.21 5.40 2.35
C VAL A 227 3.19 6.39 1.72
N PRO A 228 2.88 7.01 0.59
CA PRO A 228 3.68 8.12 0.11
C PRO A 228 3.75 9.25 1.14
N CYS A 229 4.89 9.93 1.25
CA CYS A 229 5.06 11.04 2.19
C CYS A 229 4.30 12.32 1.79
N ASN A 230 3.91 12.44 0.51
CA ASN A 230 3.16 13.53 -0.11
C ASN A 230 1.73 13.09 -0.51
N VAL A 231 1.01 12.45 0.41
CA VAL A 231 -0.32 11.87 0.18
C VAL A 231 -1.31 12.86 -0.45
N ASP A 232 -1.35 14.10 0.04
CA ASP A 232 -2.29 15.12 -0.44
C ASP A 232 -2.08 15.49 -1.92
N GLU A 233 -0.82 15.56 -2.34
CA GLU A 233 -0.43 15.85 -3.73
C GLU A 233 -0.85 14.71 -4.66
N ILE A 234 -0.58 13.46 -4.26
CA ILE A 234 -0.97 12.26 -5.01
C ILE A 234 -2.49 12.15 -5.13
N LEU A 235 -3.23 12.29 -4.03
CA LEU A 235 -4.70 12.18 -4.06
C LEU A 235 -5.34 13.33 -4.83
N THR A 236 -4.76 14.53 -4.79
CA THR A 236 -5.22 15.66 -5.61
C THR A 236 -5.02 15.40 -7.10
N THR A 237 -3.93 14.72 -7.49
CA THR A 237 -3.70 14.30 -8.86
C THR A 237 -4.65 13.18 -9.30
N GLU A 238 -4.84 12.15 -8.46
CA GLU A 238 -5.66 10.98 -8.78
C GLU A 238 -7.18 11.25 -8.76
N TYR A 239 -7.65 12.12 -7.87
CA TYR A 239 -9.08 12.30 -7.60
C TYR A 239 -9.55 13.77 -7.72
N GLY A 240 -8.65 14.70 -8.06
CA GLY A 240 -8.96 16.12 -8.19
C GLY A 240 -9.10 16.85 -6.85
N LYS A 241 -9.35 18.17 -6.91
CA LYS A 241 -9.39 19.05 -5.72
C LYS A 241 -10.47 18.68 -4.69
N ASP A 242 -11.51 17.98 -5.14
CA ASP A 242 -12.65 17.59 -4.31
C ASP A 242 -12.53 16.15 -3.76
N TRP A 243 -11.33 15.56 -3.76
CA TRP A 243 -11.09 14.19 -3.26
C TRP A 243 -11.53 14.00 -1.79
N GLN A 244 -11.57 15.10 -1.02
CA GLN A 244 -12.02 15.09 0.38
C GLN A 244 -13.54 14.93 0.54
N ASN A 245 -14.31 15.03 -0.55
CA ASN A 245 -15.75 14.81 -0.57
C ASN A 245 -16.08 13.37 -1.00
N ASP A 246 -17.26 12.87 -0.63
CA ASP A 246 -17.71 11.54 -1.06
C ASP A 246 -18.13 11.62 -2.54
N HIS A 247 -17.61 10.70 -3.34
CA HIS A 247 -18.00 10.55 -4.74
C HIS A 247 -18.77 9.23 -4.88
N PRO A 248 -19.99 9.23 -5.45
CA PRO A 248 -20.75 7.99 -5.60
C PRO A 248 -20.00 6.99 -6.49
N THR A 249 -19.71 5.79 -5.97
CA THR A 249 -19.02 4.72 -6.73
C THR A 249 -19.77 4.32 -7.98
N SER A 250 -21.11 4.40 -7.98
CA SER A 250 -21.91 4.14 -9.18
C SER A 250 -21.67 5.12 -10.33
N LYS A 251 -21.01 6.24 -10.07
CA LYS A 251 -20.57 7.23 -11.06
C LYS A 251 -19.05 7.24 -11.24
N PHE A 252 -18.32 6.41 -10.50
CA PHE A 252 -16.87 6.30 -10.63
C PHE A 252 -16.55 5.27 -11.70
N ASN A 253 -15.74 5.70 -12.65
CA ASN A 253 -15.25 4.88 -13.74
C ASN A 253 -13.72 4.96 -13.76
N TRP A 254 -13.06 3.84 -13.50
CA TRP A 254 -11.62 3.80 -13.23
C TRP A 254 -10.77 4.35 -14.40
N TRP A 255 -11.21 4.17 -15.65
CA TRP A 255 -10.46 4.60 -16.84
C TRP A 255 -10.72 6.05 -17.30
N GLU A 256 -11.64 6.79 -16.68
CA GLU A 256 -11.98 8.17 -17.10
C GLU A 256 -12.24 9.16 -15.97
N SER A 257 -12.61 8.69 -14.77
CA SER A 257 -12.98 9.57 -13.65
C SER A 257 -11.77 10.23 -12.99
N SER A 258 -10.61 9.57 -13.04
CA SER A 258 -9.36 10.11 -12.50
C SER A 258 -8.75 11.12 -13.47
N PRO A 259 -8.48 12.37 -13.06
CA PRO A 259 -7.97 13.41 -13.97
C PRO A 259 -6.61 13.12 -14.60
N ASN A 260 -5.87 12.17 -14.04
CA ASN A 260 -4.52 11.81 -14.43
C ASN A 260 -4.43 10.53 -15.27
N VAL A 261 -5.57 9.97 -15.69
CA VAL A 261 -5.61 8.81 -16.57
C VAL A 261 -5.34 9.22 -18.01
N VAL A 262 -4.50 8.45 -18.70
CA VAL A 262 -4.23 8.62 -20.13
C VAL A 262 -4.25 7.27 -20.84
N GLU A 263 -4.75 7.24 -22.08
CA GLU A 263 -4.64 6.07 -22.95
C GLU A 263 -3.18 5.78 -23.28
N ASN A 264 -2.83 4.50 -23.38
CA ASN A 264 -1.46 4.02 -23.58
C ASN A 264 -1.40 2.93 -24.65
N GLY A 265 -2.20 3.13 -25.70
CA GLY A 265 -2.35 2.22 -26.83
C GLY A 265 -3.16 0.98 -26.48
N GLU A 266 -3.18 0.02 -27.41
CA GLU A 266 -3.98 -1.19 -27.34
C GLU A 266 -3.07 -2.43 -27.43
N PHE A 267 -3.41 -3.50 -26.72
CA PHE A 267 -2.79 -4.79 -26.99
C PHE A 267 -3.42 -5.50 -28.18
N THR A 268 -2.57 -6.10 -29.01
CA THR A 268 -3.01 -7.06 -30.02
C THR A 268 -3.68 -8.28 -29.36
N LYS A 269 -4.45 -9.06 -30.13
CA LYS A 269 -5.06 -10.31 -29.63
C LYS A 269 -4.00 -11.30 -29.12
N GLU A 270 -2.86 -11.33 -29.79
CA GLU A 270 -1.70 -12.15 -29.42
C GLU A 270 -1.10 -11.68 -28.08
N GLU A 271 -0.96 -10.37 -27.89
CA GLU A 271 -0.52 -9.79 -26.62
C GLU A 271 -1.54 -10.02 -25.50
N MET A 272 -2.84 -9.90 -25.76
CA MET A 272 -3.89 -10.23 -24.78
C MET A 272 -3.77 -11.68 -24.32
N LYS A 273 -3.60 -12.63 -25.26
CA LYS A 273 -3.40 -14.04 -24.93
C LYS A 273 -2.13 -14.29 -24.10
N LYS A 274 -1.09 -13.48 -24.32
CA LYS A 274 0.20 -13.63 -23.64
C LYS A 274 0.25 -12.95 -22.28
N TYR A 275 -0.35 -11.77 -22.16
CA TYR A 275 -0.16 -10.87 -21.02
C TYR A 275 -1.41 -10.69 -20.17
N TYR A 276 -2.61 -11.09 -20.61
CA TYR A 276 -3.79 -11.17 -19.74
C TYR A 276 -3.98 -12.63 -19.31
N ILE A 277 -3.48 -12.98 -18.13
CA ILE A 277 -3.58 -14.34 -17.58
C ILE A 277 -4.52 -14.31 -16.38
N GLN A 278 -5.60 -15.08 -16.48
CA GLN A 278 -6.51 -15.36 -15.37
C GLN A 278 -6.35 -16.83 -14.99
N TYR A 279 -6.09 -17.10 -13.72
CA TYR A 279 -5.76 -18.46 -13.24
C TYR A 279 -6.98 -19.23 -12.74
N TYR A 280 -8.01 -18.52 -12.26
CA TYR A 280 -9.25 -19.07 -11.70
C TYR A 280 -10.48 -18.35 -12.26
#